data_AF-A0A7K4M565-F1
#
_entry.id   AF-A0A7K4M565-F1
#
_cell.length_a   1.000
_cell.length_b   1.000
_cell.length_c   1.000
_cell.angle_alpha   90.00
_cell.angle_beta   90.00
_cell.angle_gamma   90.00
#
_symmetry.space_group_name_H-M   'P 1'
#
loop_
_entity.id
_entity.type
_entity.pdbx_description
1 polymer ?
#
loop_
_entity_poly.entity_id
_entity_poly.type
_entity_poly.pdbx_seq_one_letter_code
_entity_poly.pdbx_strand_id
1 'polypeptide(L)'
;EEEARGREDARRLWERALPLGELLDEEETRLTKAAFGISLLADATLRRFGVRYLRAAKALVFPWLSPRDGSLRGVKLVAAEHRDDATLYTEQTLPRPGAYRNLFGLPLIGRRDTEVVLTGRELDALALHQATGVPCVSLPRGPACLPPPLLPYLEQFKRITLWLGDDLRAWEAAKLFARKLNVRRCSLVRPGDQLPRPLDALNRGLNLTKILRGALPAAHKSIVSFRQLREEVFGELVNAEQVAGVKWARFPELNRLLKGHRRGELTIFTGPTGSGKTTFISEYALDLCTQGVCTLWGSFEISNIRLAKIMLTQFATQRLEEQLEQYDEWADRFEDLPLYFMTFHGQQNIKTVVDTMQHAVYMYDITHVVIDNLQFMMGHEQLSADR
;
A
#
# COMPACT_ATOMS: atom_id res chain seq x y z
N GLU A 1 -11.60 -23.00 -6.11
CA GLU A 1 -12.71 -23.17 -5.12
C GLU A 1 -12.66 -22.10 -4.03
N GLU A 2 -11.49 -21.81 -3.47
CA GLU A 2 -11.30 -20.78 -2.44
C GLU A 2 -11.70 -19.36 -2.87
N GLU A 3 -11.36 -18.93 -4.10
CA GLU A 3 -11.80 -17.64 -4.64
C GLU A 3 -13.33 -17.56 -4.80
N ALA A 4 -13.98 -18.68 -5.15
CA ALA A 4 -15.43 -18.75 -5.27
C ALA A 4 -16.10 -18.65 -3.88
N ARG A 5 -15.52 -19.32 -2.88
CA ARG A 5 -15.95 -19.25 -1.48
C ARG A 5 -15.79 -17.84 -0.91
N GLY A 6 -14.63 -17.20 -1.12
CA GLY A 6 -14.37 -15.83 -0.68
C GLY A 6 -15.33 -14.81 -1.32
N ARG A 7 -15.72 -15.01 -2.59
CA ARG A 7 -16.76 -14.20 -3.24
C ARG A 7 -18.14 -14.43 -2.65
N GLU A 8 -18.47 -15.66 -2.28
CA GLU A 8 -19.73 -15.99 -1.60
C GLU A 8 -19.79 -15.35 -0.21
N ASP A 9 -18.71 -15.42 0.56
CA ASP A 9 -18.61 -14.79 1.88
C ASP A 9 -18.71 -13.26 1.78
N ALA A 10 -18.03 -12.66 0.79
CA ALA A 10 -18.15 -11.23 0.49
C ALA A 10 -19.61 -10.83 0.16
N ARG A 11 -20.31 -11.67 -0.61
CA ARG A 11 -21.72 -11.47 -0.94
C ARG A 11 -22.62 -11.57 0.28
N ARG A 12 -22.41 -12.57 1.14
CA ARG A 12 -23.15 -12.73 2.41
C ARG A 12 -22.96 -11.54 3.34
N LEU A 13 -21.73 -11.02 3.47
CA LEU A 13 -21.45 -9.81 4.25
C LEU A 13 -22.12 -8.58 3.65
N TRP A 14 -22.07 -8.44 2.34
CA TRP A 14 -22.71 -7.34 1.62
C TRP A 14 -24.23 -7.32 1.78
N GLU A 15 -24.87 -8.49 1.70
CA GLU A 15 -26.32 -8.65 1.90
C GLU A 15 -26.76 -8.34 3.34
N ARG A 16 -25.89 -8.59 4.33
CA ARG A 16 -26.13 -8.24 5.74
C ARG A 16 -25.83 -6.78 6.09
N ALA A 17 -25.01 -6.11 5.30
CA ALA A 17 -24.70 -4.70 5.48
C ALA A 17 -25.81 -3.83 4.89
N LEU A 18 -26.16 -2.75 5.59
CA LEU A 18 -27.22 -1.83 5.19
C LEU A 18 -26.71 -0.39 5.11
N PRO A 19 -27.34 0.50 4.33
CA PRO A 19 -27.00 1.91 4.32
C PRO A 19 -27.08 2.51 5.73
N LEU A 20 -26.11 3.36 6.07
CA LEU A 20 -25.93 3.88 7.43
C LEU A 20 -27.20 4.55 7.98
N GLY A 21 -27.82 5.42 7.18
CA GLY A 21 -29.06 6.12 7.55
C GLY A 21 -30.35 5.29 7.46
N GLU A 22 -30.30 4.03 7.02
CA GLU A 22 -31.46 3.12 7.04
C GLU A 22 -31.40 2.16 8.25
N LEU A 23 -30.20 1.93 8.78
CA LEU A 23 -29.94 0.90 9.79
C LEU A 23 -29.96 1.44 11.23
N LEU A 24 -29.58 2.70 11.40
CA LEU A 24 -29.35 3.31 12.71
C LEU A 24 -30.32 4.49 12.90
N ASP A 25 -30.64 4.82 14.15
CA ASP A 25 -31.33 6.07 14.45
C ASP A 25 -30.41 7.29 14.18
N GLU A 26 -30.95 8.50 14.26
CA GLU A 26 -30.19 9.72 13.94
C GLU A 26 -28.98 9.92 14.87
N GLU A 27 -29.09 9.54 16.14
CA GLU A 27 -28.03 9.71 17.12
C GLU A 27 -26.92 8.68 16.94
N GLU A 28 -27.27 7.40 16.79
CA GLU A 28 -26.37 6.29 16.50
C GLU A 28 -25.70 6.50 15.13
N THR A 29 -26.41 7.03 14.14
CA THR A 29 -25.81 7.46 12.85
C THR A 29 -24.75 8.53 13.07
N ARG A 30 -25.06 9.58 13.84
CA ARG A 30 -24.13 10.68 14.11
C ARG A 30 -22.88 10.21 14.86
N LEU A 31 -23.06 9.38 15.89
CA LEU A 31 -21.97 8.79 16.67
C LEU A 31 -21.10 7.87 15.81
N THR A 32 -21.72 7.03 14.97
CA THR A 32 -21.01 6.15 14.04
C THR A 32 -20.20 6.98 13.05
N LYS A 33 -20.79 8.01 12.43
CA LYS A 33 -20.05 8.90 11.52
C LYS A 33 -18.88 9.61 12.21
N ALA A 34 -19.06 10.04 13.45
CA ALA A 34 -17.99 10.65 14.24
C ALA A 34 -16.85 9.66 14.51
N ALA A 35 -17.16 8.40 14.84
CA ALA A 35 -16.17 7.37 15.09
C ALA A 35 -15.28 7.05 13.87
N PHE A 36 -15.80 7.23 12.65
CA PHE A 36 -15.03 7.07 11.41
C PHE A 36 -14.46 8.39 10.86
N GLY A 37 -14.64 9.52 11.55
CA GLY A 37 -14.21 10.84 11.08
C GLY A 37 -14.92 11.32 9.82
N ILE A 38 -16.16 10.86 9.57
CA ILE A 38 -16.95 11.14 8.35
C ILE A 38 -18.21 11.97 8.64
N SER A 39 -18.26 12.71 9.74
CA SER A 39 -19.43 13.53 10.12
C SER A 39 -19.86 14.53 9.04
N LEU A 40 -18.92 15.04 8.25
CA LEU A 40 -19.20 15.97 7.14
C LEU A 40 -19.61 15.27 5.84
N LEU A 41 -19.50 13.93 5.74
CA LEU A 41 -19.95 13.20 4.55
C LEU A 41 -21.48 13.06 4.55
N ALA A 42 -22.09 13.53 3.45
CA ALA A 42 -23.51 13.43 3.20
C ALA A 42 -23.90 11.97 2.90
N ASP A 43 -25.08 11.56 3.36
CA ASP A 43 -25.60 10.21 3.09
C ASP A 43 -25.82 9.95 1.61
N ALA A 44 -26.10 11.01 0.83
CA ALA A 44 -26.15 10.93 -0.63
C ALA A 44 -24.81 10.47 -1.22
N THR A 45 -23.67 10.95 -0.71
CA THR A 45 -22.34 10.54 -1.15
C THR A 45 -22.08 9.09 -0.76
N LEU A 46 -22.36 8.71 0.48
CA LEU A 46 -22.20 7.33 0.97
C LEU A 46 -23.03 6.35 0.12
N ARG A 47 -24.31 6.67 -0.12
CA ARG A 47 -25.19 5.87 -0.98
C ARG A 47 -24.69 5.79 -2.42
N ARG A 48 -24.20 6.90 -3.00
CA ARG A 48 -23.66 6.93 -4.37
C ARG A 48 -22.47 6.00 -4.53
N PHE A 49 -21.57 5.94 -3.56
CA PHE A 49 -20.43 5.01 -3.56
C PHE A 49 -20.77 3.61 -3.05
N GLY A 50 -22.03 3.36 -2.67
CA GLY A 50 -22.47 2.09 -2.12
C GLY A 50 -21.83 1.77 -0.76
N VAL A 51 -21.40 2.76 0.01
CA VAL A 51 -20.86 2.48 1.35
C VAL A 51 -21.99 2.03 2.26
N ARG A 52 -21.80 0.87 2.90
CA ARG A 52 -22.75 0.27 3.85
C ARG A 52 -22.13 0.14 5.23
N TYR A 53 -22.94 -0.21 6.21
CA TYR A 53 -22.51 -0.45 7.58
C TYR A 53 -22.95 -1.84 8.05
N LEU A 54 -22.04 -2.55 8.70
CA LEU A 54 -22.29 -3.85 9.31
C LEU A 54 -22.27 -3.70 10.83
N ARG A 55 -23.46 -3.60 11.43
CA ARG A 55 -23.62 -3.36 12.88
C ARG A 55 -22.92 -4.41 13.75
N ALA A 56 -22.99 -5.68 13.36
CA ALA A 56 -22.40 -6.80 14.11
C ALA A 56 -20.88 -6.69 14.27
N ALA A 57 -20.20 -6.13 13.27
CA ALA A 57 -18.75 -5.94 13.27
C ALA A 57 -18.34 -4.49 13.57
N LYS A 58 -19.32 -3.58 13.79
CA LYS A 58 -19.10 -2.13 13.87
C LYS A 58 -18.18 -1.59 12.77
N ALA A 59 -18.40 -2.05 11.54
CA ALA A 59 -17.50 -1.80 10.41
C ALA A 59 -18.22 -1.17 9.22
N LEU A 60 -17.56 -0.22 8.56
CA LEU A 60 -17.94 0.26 7.24
C LEU A 60 -17.58 -0.79 6.19
N VAL A 61 -18.47 -0.98 5.21
CA VAL A 61 -18.33 -1.97 4.14
C VAL A 61 -18.29 -1.23 2.80
N PHE A 62 -17.15 -1.36 2.12
CA PHE A 62 -16.89 -0.76 0.81
C PHE A 62 -16.98 -1.82 -0.29
N PRO A 63 -17.86 -1.64 -1.29
CA PRO A 63 -18.02 -2.62 -2.37
C PRO A 63 -16.94 -2.45 -3.45
N TRP A 64 -16.38 -3.57 -3.88
CA TRP A 64 -15.53 -3.66 -5.06
C TRP A 64 -16.36 -4.20 -6.22
N LEU A 65 -16.85 -3.29 -7.06
CA LEU A 65 -17.79 -3.59 -8.13
C LEU A 65 -17.08 -3.69 -9.48
N SER A 66 -17.35 -4.75 -10.22
CA SER A 66 -16.81 -4.96 -11.56
C SER A 66 -17.15 -3.78 -12.49
N PRO A 67 -16.17 -3.24 -13.24
CA PRO A 67 -16.40 -2.08 -14.10
C PRO A 67 -17.34 -2.35 -15.29
N ARG A 68 -17.48 -3.62 -15.69
CA ARG A 68 -18.24 -3.99 -16.91
C ARG A 68 -19.73 -4.15 -16.67
N ASP A 69 -20.09 -4.76 -15.53
CA ASP A 69 -21.45 -5.21 -15.23
C ASP A 69 -21.95 -4.73 -13.86
N GLY A 70 -21.12 -4.00 -13.09
CA GLY A 70 -21.46 -3.54 -11.75
C GLY A 70 -21.60 -4.67 -10.73
N SER A 71 -21.21 -5.91 -11.07
CA SER A 71 -21.33 -7.07 -10.18
C SER A 71 -20.38 -6.94 -8.98
N LEU A 72 -20.83 -7.35 -7.80
CA LEU A 72 -19.98 -7.39 -6.61
C LEU A 72 -18.89 -8.45 -6.79
N ARG A 73 -17.62 -8.02 -6.73
CA ARG A 73 -16.44 -8.89 -6.78
C ARG A 73 -15.80 -9.09 -5.43
N GLY A 74 -16.07 -8.19 -4.49
CA GLY A 74 -15.61 -8.31 -3.13
C GLY A 74 -16.01 -7.12 -2.27
N VAL A 75 -15.64 -7.19 -0.99
CA VAL A 75 -15.88 -6.12 -0.01
C VAL A 75 -14.61 -5.83 0.77
N LYS A 76 -14.44 -4.57 1.17
CA LYS A 76 -13.46 -4.18 2.17
C LYS A 76 -14.21 -3.68 3.41
N LEU A 77 -13.89 -4.23 4.56
CA LEU A 77 -14.42 -3.84 5.85
C LEU A 77 -13.37 -2.95 6.53
N VAL A 78 -13.83 -1.84 7.09
CA VAL A 78 -13.01 -0.96 7.93
C VAL A 78 -13.73 -0.81 9.26
N ALA A 79 -13.15 -1.37 10.31
CA ALA A 79 -13.60 -1.17 11.69
C ALA A 79 -12.78 -0.04 12.32
N ALA A 80 -13.41 0.76 13.18
CA ALA A 80 -12.76 1.80 13.95
C ALA A 80 -12.89 1.47 15.45
N GLU A 81 -11.77 1.22 16.11
CA GLU A 81 -11.71 1.01 17.56
C GLU A 81 -11.03 2.20 18.22
N HIS A 82 -11.66 2.78 19.22
CA HIS A 82 -11.06 3.85 20.02
C HIS A 82 -10.34 3.24 21.22
N ARG A 83 -9.04 3.45 21.33
CA ARG A 83 -8.23 3.12 22.51
C ARG A 83 -7.39 4.33 22.91
N ASP A 84 -7.50 4.73 24.17
CA ASP A 84 -6.59 5.67 24.84
C ASP A 84 -6.18 6.88 23.96
N ASP A 85 -7.18 7.67 23.55
CA ASP A 85 -7.09 8.87 22.70
C ASP A 85 -6.71 8.66 21.21
N ALA A 86 -6.54 7.42 20.74
CA ALA A 86 -6.28 7.11 19.33
C ALA A 86 -7.38 6.20 18.71
N THR A 87 -7.81 6.54 17.49
CA THR A 87 -8.67 5.67 16.69
C THR A 87 -7.80 4.72 15.86
N LEU A 88 -7.83 3.43 16.20
CA LEU A 88 -7.20 2.38 15.43
C LEU A 88 -8.18 1.90 14.34
N TYR A 89 -7.72 1.88 13.10
CA TYR A 89 -8.50 1.33 11.99
C TYR A 89 -8.00 -0.08 11.67
N THR A 90 -8.92 -1.05 11.64
CA THR A 90 -8.65 -2.42 11.19
C THR A 90 -9.31 -2.64 9.84
N GLU A 91 -8.53 -3.01 8.85
CA GLU A 91 -9.00 -3.26 7.49
C GLU A 91 -9.00 -4.75 7.18
N GLN A 92 -10.08 -5.26 6.57
CA GLN A 92 -10.18 -6.63 6.09
C GLN A 92 -10.77 -6.63 4.68
N THR A 93 -10.18 -7.36 3.74
CA THR A 93 -10.69 -7.45 2.35
C THR A 93 -11.08 -8.89 2.03
N LEU A 94 -12.25 -9.07 1.38
CA LEU A 94 -12.83 -10.39 1.07
C LEU A 94 -13.40 -10.46 -0.35
N PRO A 95 -12.94 -11.40 -1.22
CA PRO A 95 -11.76 -12.28 -1.07
C PRO A 95 -10.42 -11.58 -0.72
N ARG A 96 -9.34 -12.32 -0.54
CA ARG A 96 -8.03 -11.74 -0.16
C ARG A 96 -7.41 -10.83 -1.22
N PRO A 97 -6.59 -9.83 -0.83
CA PRO A 97 -6.07 -8.79 -1.72
C PRO A 97 -5.29 -9.30 -2.96
N GLY A 98 -4.63 -10.46 -2.87
CA GLY A 98 -3.86 -11.06 -3.98
C GLY A 98 -4.70 -11.34 -5.24
N ALA A 99 -6.02 -11.48 -5.10
CA ALA A 99 -6.96 -11.71 -6.19
C ALA A 99 -7.56 -10.41 -6.80
N TYR A 100 -7.24 -9.23 -6.25
CA TYR A 100 -7.95 -7.99 -6.59
C TYR A 100 -7.31 -7.20 -7.70
N ARG A 101 -8.12 -6.92 -8.72
CA ARG A 101 -7.74 -6.13 -9.89
C ARG A 101 -8.80 -5.07 -10.18
N ASN A 102 -9.22 -4.34 -9.15
CA ASN A 102 -10.23 -3.31 -9.29
C ASN A 102 -9.88 -2.04 -8.52
N LEU A 103 -10.59 -0.95 -8.82
CA LEU A 103 -10.47 0.36 -8.18
C LEU A 103 -11.82 0.73 -7.57
N PHE A 104 -11.81 1.14 -6.30
CA PHE A 104 -13.03 1.61 -5.66
C PHE A 104 -13.48 2.93 -6.31
N GLY A 105 -14.79 3.08 -6.57
CA GLY A 105 -15.36 4.23 -7.29
C GLY A 105 -15.34 4.13 -8.82
N LEU A 106 -14.69 3.11 -9.39
CA LEU A 106 -14.55 2.96 -10.85
C LEU A 106 -15.88 2.87 -11.65
N PRO A 107 -16.95 2.20 -11.18
CA PRO A 107 -18.24 2.21 -11.88
C PRO A 107 -18.93 3.57 -11.93
N LEU A 108 -18.52 4.53 -11.08
CA LEU A 108 -19.07 5.88 -11.05
C LEU A 108 -18.45 6.80 -12.10
N ILE A 109 -17.37 6.34 -12.75
CA ILE A 109 -16.69 7.08 -13.81
C ILE A 109 -17.53 6.98 -15.09
N GLY A 110 -17.91 8.13 -15.62
CA GLY A 110 -18.59 8.25 -16.90
C GLY A 110 -17.61 8.22 -18.08
N ARG A 111 -18.10 7.81 -19.26
CA ARG A 111 -17.30 7.81 -20.51
C ARG A 111 -16.79 9.19 -20.95
N ARG A 112 -17.35 10.27 -20.40
CA ARG A 112 -16.97 11.66 -20.70
C ARG A 112 -15.93 12.21 -19.74
N ASP A 113 -15.60 11.48 -18.68
CA ASP A 113 -14.64 11.92 -17.69
C ASP A 113 -13.23 11.84 -18.28
N THR A 114 -12.58 13.00 -18.38
CA THR A 114 -11.22 13.11 -18.95
C THR A 114 -10.15 13.27 -17.88
N GLU A 115 -10.56 13.52 -16.64
CA GLU A 115 -9.68 13.65 -15.48
C GLU A 115 -10.18 12.79 -14.30
N VAL A 116 -9.24 12.34 -13.48
CA VAL A 116 -9.52 11.53 -12.30
C VAL A 116 -8.55 11.89 -11.17
N VAL A 117 -9.02 11.77 -9.92
CA VAL A 117 -8.16 11.81 -8.73
C VAL A 117 -7.97 10.40 -8.19
N LEU A 118 -6.71 9.98 -8.03
CA LEU A 118 -6.32 8.71 -7.43
C LEU A 118 -5.95 8.92 -5.96
N THR A 119 -6.59 8.15 -5.09
CA THR A 119 -6.42 8.21 -3.63
C THR A 119 -5.93 6.89 -3.06
N GLY A 120 -5.38 6.93 -1.85
CA GLY A 120 -4.90 5.74 -1.14
C GLY A 120 -5.97 5.05 -0.27
N ARG A 121 -7.08 5.72 0.03
CA ARG A 121 -8.16 5.18 0.87
C ARG A 121 -9.53 5.52 0.30
N GLU A 122 -10.49 4.65 0.54
CA GLU A 122 -11.85 4.79 0.04
C GLU A 122 -12.52 6.06 0.59
N LEU A 123 -12.38 6.34 1.88
CA LEU A 123 -12.93 7.53 2.52
C LEU A 123 -12.39 8.84 1.94
N ASP A 124 -11.12 8.86 1.56
CA ASP A 124 -10.49 10.02 0.92
C ASP A 124 -11.12 10.28 -0.47
N ALA A 125 -11.44 9.22 -1.23
CA ALA A 125 -12.17 9.34 -2.50
C ALA A 125 -13.58 9.92 -2.32
N LEU A 126 -14.30 9.53 -1.26
CA LEU A 126 -15.62 10.08 -0.96
C LEU A 126 -15.55 11.57 -0.64
N ALA A 127 -14.61 11.97 0.22
CA ALA A 127 -14.42 13.37 0.61
C ALA A 127 -14.12 14.25 -0.60
N LEU A 128 -13.22 13.80 -1.49
CA LEU A 128 -12.89 14.52 -2.72
C LEU A 128 -14.06 14.63 -3.68
N HIS A 129 -14.78 13.53 -3.91
CA HIS A 129 -15.91 13.56 -4.82
C HIS A 129 -17.01 14.48 -4.31
N GLN A 130 -17.32 14.45 -3.01
CA GLN A 130 -18.31 15.34 -2.40
C GLN A 130 -17.91 16.81 -2.53
N ALA A 131 -16.65 17.14 -2.24
CA ALA A 131 -16.21 18.53 -2.20
C ALA A 131 -15.98 19.15 -3.59
N THR A 132 -15.60 18.33 -4.57
CA THR A 132 -15.10 18.82 -5.87
C THR A 132 -15.97 18.41 -7.05
N GLY A 133 -16.77 17.35 -6.91
CA GLY A 133 -17.51 16.72 -8.00
C GLY A 133 -16.63 15.96 -8.99
N VAL A 134 -15.30 15.99 -8.83
CA VAL A 134 -14.36 15.33 -9.74
C VAL A 134 -14.48 13.81 -9.57
N PRO A 135 -14.37 13.03 -10.65
CA PRO A 135 -14.31 11.57 -10.57
C PRO A 135 -13.10 11.12 -9.73
N CYS A 136 -13.35 10.30 -8.71
CA CYS A 136 -12.34 9.87 -7.75
C CYS A 136 -12.33 8.35 -7.64
N VAL A 137 -11.13 7.77 -7.60
CA VAL A 137 -10.93 6.33 -7.38
C VAL A 137 -9.90 6.06 -6.29
N SER A 138 -10.04 4.94 -5.59
CA SER A 138 -9.10 4.51 -4.53
C SER A 138 -8.39 3.20 -4.89
N LEU A 139 -7.12 3.12 -4.50
CA LEU A 139 -6.30 1.93 -4.64
C LEU A 139 -6.67 0.85 -3.60
N PRO A 140 -6.71 -0.43 -3.99
CA PRO A 140 -7.05 -1.52 -3.07
C PRO A 140 -6.02 -1.73 -1.96
N ARG A 141 -4.74 -1.43 -2.23
CA ARG A 141 -3.63 -1.58 -1.28
C ARG A 141 -3.00 -0.24 -0.91
N GLY A 142 -3.79 0.83 -1.01
CA GLY A 142 -3.35 2.21 -0.76
C GLY A 142 -2.04 2.58 -1.47
N PRO A 143 -1.15 3.35 -0.82
CA PRO A 143 0.12 3.77 -1.44
C PRO A 143 1.17 2.65 -1.54
N ALA A 144 0.91 1.44 -1.04
CA ALA A 144 1.91 0.37 -1.04
C ALA A 144 2.17 -0.19 -2.45
N CYS A 145 1.13 -0.32 -3.29
CA CYS A 145 1.29 -0.88 -4.62
C CYS A 145 0.20 -0.41 -5.60
N LEU A 146 0.62 -0.13 -6.85
CA LEU A 146 -0.23 0.04 -8.02
C LEU A 146 0.00 -1.13 -9.00
N PRO A 147 -0.83 -2.18 -8.95
CA PRO A 147 -0.71 -3.34 -9.83
C PRO A 147 -0.87 -2.99 -11.32
N PRO A 148 -0.03 -3.51 -12.21
CA PRO A 148 -0.14 -3.31 -13.66
C PRO A 148 -1.53 -3.62 -14.27
N PRO A 149 -2.28 -4.65 -13.81
CA PRO A 149 -3.64 -4.88 -14.30
C PRO A 149 -4.63 -3.73 -14.08
N LEU A 150 -4.31 -2.76 -13.22
CA LEU A 150 -5.15 -1.58 -13.00
C LEU A 150 -4.85 -0.43 -13.98
N LEU A 151 -3.68 -0.45 -14.63
CA LEU A 151 -3.24 0.63 -15.52
C LEU A 151 -4.21 0.87 -16.69
N PRO A 152 -4.78 -0.15 -17.37
CA PRO A 152 -5.73 0.09 -18.45
C PRO A 152 -6.96 0.91 -18.04
N TYR A 153 -7.43 0.76 -16.79
CA TYR A 153 -8.56 1.56 -16.28
C TYR A 153 -8.19 3.02 -16.07
N LEU A 154 -6.91 3.30 -15.82
CA LEU A 154 -6.39 4.65 -15.61
C LEU A 154 -5.89 5.28 -16.92
N GLU A 155 -5.60 4.47 -17.94
CA GLU A 155 -5.07 4.92 -19.23
C GLU A 155 -6.06 5.77 -20.04
N GLN A 156 -7.36 5.61 -19.81
CA GLN A 156 -8.40 6.40 -20.47
C GLN A 156 -8.35 7.90 -20.12
N PHE A 157 -7.74 8.27 -18.98
CA PHE A 157 -7.73 9.65 -18.52
C PHE A 157 -6.59 10.45 -19.13
N LYS A 158 -6.90 11.70 -19.53
CA LYS A 158 -5.94 12.68 -20.05
C LYS A 158 -5.15 13.36 -18.93
N ARG A 159 -5.72 13.44 -17.73
CA ARG A 159 -5.10 14.02 -16.54
C ARG A 159 -5.39 13.15 -15.32
N ILE A 160 -4.35 12.81 -14.57
CA ILE A 160 -4.47 12.02 -13.35
C ILE A 160 -3.83 12.83 -12.22
N THR A 161 -4.61 13.12 -11.17
CA THR A 161 -4.08 13.77 -9.96
C THR A 161 -3.90 12.73 -8.87
N LEU A 162 -2.71 12.63 -8.29
CA LEU A 162 -2.37 11.67 -7.24
C LEU A 162 -2.36 12.39 -5.89
N TRP A 163 -3.28 12.00 -5.00
CA TRP A 163 -3.34 12.46 -3.61
C TRP A 163 -3.51 11.25 -2.69
N LEU A 164 -2.40 10.55 -2.44
CA LEU A 164 -2.40 9.23 -1.81
C LEU A 164 -2.40 9.27 -0.27
N GLY A 165 -2.00 10.40 0.31
CA GLY A 165 -1.86 10.57 1.75
C GLY A 165 -1.21 11.90 2.12
N ASP A 166 -0.76 12.00 3.36
CA ASP A 166 -0.16 13.17 4.02
C ASP A 166 1.28 12.92 4.50
N ASP A 167 1.82 11.72 4.26
CA ASP A 167 3.18 11.37 4.64
C ASP A 167 4.12 11.32 3.43
N LEU A 168 5.43 11.30 3.72
CA LEU A 168 6.46 11.18 2.70
C LEU A 168 6.37 9.86 1.93
N ARG A 169 5.91 8.78 2.57
CA ARG A 169 5.74 7.45 1.93
C ARG A 169 4.71 7.53 0.79
N ALA A 170 3.58 8.17 1.02
CA ALA A 170 2.54 8.42 0.02
C ALA A 170 3.04 9.34 -1.10
N TRP A 171 3.88 10.34 -0.78
CA TRP A 171 4.52 11.20 -1.77
C TRP A 171 5.48 10.44 -2.69
N GLU A 172 6.34 9.59 -2.13
CA GLU A 172 7.23 8.73 -2.91
C GLU A 172 6.46 7.73 -3.76
N ALA A 173 5.41 7.11 -3.21
CA ALA A 173 4.51 6.23 -3.94
C ALA A 173 3.85 6.96 -5.11
N ALA A 174 3.39 8.20 -4.92
CA ALA A 174 2.79 9.00 -5.97
C ALA A 174 3.78 9.28 -7.11
N LYS A 175 5.05 9.58 -6.79
CA LYS A 175 6.12 9.73 -7.80
C LYS A 175 6.37 8.43 -8.57
N LEU A 176 6.39 7.29 -7.88
CA LEU A 176 6.58 5.97 -8.50
C LEU A 176 5.41 5.63 -9.44
N PHE A 177 4.18 5.82 -8.97
CA PHE A 177 2.97 5.53 -9.74
C PHE A 177 2.85 6.45 -10.95
N ALA A 178 3.27 7.72 -10.85
CA ALA A 178 3.31 8.63 -11.99
C ALA A 178 4.24 8.12 -13.12
N ARG A 179 5.32 7.41 -12.80
CA ARG A 179 6.20 6.79 -13.82
C ARG A 179 5.46 5.67 -14.57
N LYS A 180 4.68 4.83 -13.87
CA LYS A 180 3.84 3.79 -14.48
C LYS A 180 2.70 4.38 -15.32
N LEU A 181 2.12 5.48 -14.84
CA LEU A 181 0.94 6.12 -15.44
C LEU A 181 1.29 7.17 -16.50
N ASN A 182 2.51 7.20 -17.03
CA ASN A 182 3.02 8.27 -17.89
C ASN A 182 3.07 9.63 -17.18
N VAL A 183 4.28 10.03 -16.81
CA VAL A 183 4.59 11.22 -16.01
C VAL A 183 3.98 12.50 -16.58
N ARG A 184 3.84 12.63 -17.91
CA ARG A 184 3.35 13.86 -18.57
C ARG A 184 1.89 14.20 -18.28
N ARG A 185 1.07 13.21 -17.90
CA ARG A 185 -0.34 13.40 -17.56
C ARG A 185 -0.63 13.37 -16.06
N CYS A 186 0.41 13.19 -15.24
CA CYS A 186 0.27 13.05 -13.80
C CYS A 186 0.56 14.39 -13.10
N SER A 187 -0.27 14.73 -12.12
CA SER A 187 -0.03 15.81 -11.16
C SER A 187 -0.07 15.23 -9.75
N LEU A 188 0.77 15.73 -8.85
CA LEU A 188 0.95 15.20 -7.50
C LEU A 188 0.54 16.27 -6.49
N VAL A 189 -0.32 15.90 -5.54
CA VAL A 189 -0.58 16.73 -4.36
C VAL A 189 0.49 16.44 -3.34
N ARG A 190 1.14 17.50 -2.86
CA ARG A 190 2.28 17.39 -1.95
C ARG A 190 1.79 17.31 -0.49
N PRO A 191 2.34 16.38 0.33
CA PRO A 191 2.07 16.37 1.76
C PRO A 191 2.70 17.58 2.47
N GLY A 192 2.05 18.06 3.53
CA GLY A 192 2.59 19.08 4.43
C GLY A 192 1.57 19.50 5.49
N ASP A 193 2.00 20.27 6.49
CA ASP A 193 1.17 20.62 7.66
C ASP A 193 -0.18 21.28 7.28
N GLN A 194 -0.18 22.04 6.17
CA GLN A 194 -1.37 22.71 5.63
C GLN A 194 -2.16 21.87 4.63
N LEU A 195 -1.63 20.71 4.22
CA LEU A 195 -2.21 19.81 3.23
C LEU A 195 -2.30 18.39 3.81
N PRO A 196 -3.25 18.16 4.73
CA PRO A 196 -3.48 16.83 5.30
C PRO A 196 -4.14 15.91 4.26
N ARG A 197 -4.50 14.69 4.65
CA ARG A 197 -5.21 13.74 3.77
C ARG A 197 -6.57 14.32 3.35
N PRO A 198 -7.16 13.86 2.23
CA PRO A 198 -8.38 14.47 1.73
C PRO A 198 -9.56 14.49 2.71
N LEU A 199 -9.80 13.43 3.49
CA LEU A 199 -10.84 13.42 4.51
C LEU A 199 -10.57 14.46 5.61
N ASP A 200 -9.34 14.52 6.10
CA ASP A 200 -8.96 15.47 7.15
C ASP A 200 -8.99 16.92 6.65
N ALA A 201 -8.63 17.14 5.39
CA ALA A 201 -8.75 18.44 4.73
C ALA A 201 -10.22 18.89 4.68
N LEU A 202 -11.15 17.97 4.39
CA LEU A 202 -12.58 18.24 4.42
C LEU A 202 -13.04 18.58 5.85
N ASN A 203 -12.61 17.79 6.84
CA ASN A 203 -12.94 18.01 8.26
C ASN A 203 -12.43 19.35 8.80
N ARG A 204 -11.28 19.84 8.28
CA ARG A 204 -10.73 21.17 8.60
C ARG A 204 -11.35 22.31 7.79
N GLY A 205 -12.32 22.04 6.91
CA GLY A 205 -12.95 23.06 6.07
C GLY A 205 -12.04 23.66 4.99
N LEU A 206 -10.98 22.94 4.60
CA LEU A 206 -10.08 23.39 3.54
C LEU A 206 -10.76 23.33 2.16
N ASN A 207 -10.33 24.18 1.23
CA ASN A 207 -10.86 24.17 -0.13
C ASN A 207 -10.15 23.11 -0.99
N LEU A 208 -10.70 21.90 -1.05
CA LEU A 208 -10.15 20.76 -1.81
C LEU A 208 -9.98 21.08 -3.30
N THR A 209 -10.90 21.84 -3.91
CA THR A 209 -10.81 22.25 -5.32
C THR A 209 -9.58 23.13 -5.58
N LYS A 210 -9.28 24.05 -4.66
CA LYS A 210 -8.07 24.87 -4.72
C LYS A 210 -6.81 24.03 -4.58
N ILE A 211 -6.82 23.04 -3.68
CA ILE A 211 -5.69 22.11 -3.47
C ILE A 211 -5.42 21.30 -4.74
N LEU A 212 -6.45 20.70 -5.35
CA LEU A 212 -6.31 19.94 -6.60
C LEU A 212 -5.76 20.79 -7.75
N ARG A 213 -6.21 22.05 -7.89
CA ARG A 213 -5.68 22.98 -8.90
C ARG A 213 -4.23 23.38 -8.65
N GLY A 214 -3.78 23.32 -7.40
CA GLY A 214 -2.39 23.57 -7.00
C GLY A 214 -1.48 22.34 -7.09
N ALA A 215 -1.97 21.19 -7.56
CA ALA A 215 -1.16 19.99 -7.70
C ALA A 215 0.02 20.22 -8.66
N LEU A 216 1.18 19.67 -8.29
CA LEU A 216 2.43 19.86 -9.02
C LEU A 216 2.54 18.88 -10.20
N PRO A 217 2.91 19.31 -11.41
CA PRO A 217 3.18 18.39 -12.50
C PRO A 217 4.26 17.37 -12.12
N ALA A 218 4.04 16.08 -12.39
CA ALA A 218 5.01 15.03 -12.08
C ALA A 218 6.26 15.09 -12.99
N ALA A 219 6.17 15.77 -14.14
CA ALA A 219 7.23 15.85 -15.12
C ALA A 219 8.23 16.96 -14.77
N HIS A 220 9.44 16.58 -14.35
CA HIS A 220 10.59 17.49 -14.38
C HIS A 220 11.78 16.87 -15.12
N LYS A 221 12.44 17.69 -15.95
CA LYS A 221 13.65 17.37 -16.73
C LYS A 221 14.84 17.05 -15.82
N SER A 222 15.80 16.31 -16.35
CA SER A 222 17.01 15.78 -15.71
C SER A 222 17.97 16.80 -15.08
N ILE A 223 17.59 18.09 -15.01
CA ILE A 223 18.34 19.17 -14.37
C ILE A 223 17.32 20.06 -13.64
N VAL A 224 17.53 20.27 -12.34
CA VAL A 224 16.70 21.09 -11.45
C VAL A 224 17.57 22.17 -10.79
N SER A 225 17.02 23.35 -10.55
CA SER A 225 17.67 24.41 -9.77
C SER A 225 17.28 24.32 -8.29
N PHE A 226 18.10 24.85 -7.38
CA PHE A 226 17.72 24.92 -5.96
C PHE A 226 16.40 25.67 -5.74
N ARG A 227 16.08 26.68 -6.56
CA ARG A 227 14.78 27.37 -6.51
C ARG A 227 13.60 26.41 -6.67
N GLN A 228 13.76 25.37 -7.50
CA GLN A 228 12.73 24.34 -7.73
C GLN A 228 12.71 23.29 -6.61
N LEU A 229 13.86 23.03 -5.98
CA LEU A 229 14.01 22.10 -4.85
C LEU A 229 13.70 22.72 -3.49
N ARG A 230 13.70 24.04 -3.37
CA ARG A 230 13.63 24.78 -2.08
C ARG A 230 12.49 24.29 -1.20
N GLU A 231 11.32 24.15 -1.83
CA GLU A 231 10.13 23.68 -1.15
C GLU A 231 10.28 22.21 -0.73
N GLU A 232 10.80 21.33 -1.60
CA GLU A 232 11.08 19.91 -1.30
C GLU A 232 12.04 19.75 -0.12
N VAL A 233 13.17 20.46 -0.17
CA VAL A 233 14.17 20.52 0.90
C VAL A 233 13.55 21.01 2.21
N PHE A 234 12.73 22.07 2.18
CA PHE A 234 12.04 22.53 3.38
C PHE A 234 11.13 21.45 3.97
N GLY A 235 10.38 20.73 3.12
CA GLY A 235 9.52 19.65 3.58
C GLY A 235 10.29 18.46 4.15
N GLU A 236 11.46 18.12 3.60
CA GLU A 236 12.34 17.10 4.18
C GLU A 236 12.90 17.53 5.54
N LEU A 237 13.27 18.81 5.69
CA LEU A 237 13.75 19.36 6.95
C LEU A 237 12.66 19.40 8.03
N VAL A 238 11.43 19.76 7.66
CA VAL A 238 10.27 19.74 8.58
C VAL A 238 9.92 18.30 8.98
N ASN A 239 9.98 17.37 8.03
CA ASN A 239 9.64 15.96 8.25
C ASN A 239 10.87 15.07 8.46
N ALA A 240 11.89 15.57 9.16
CA ALA A 240 13.18 14.90 9.30
C ALA A 240 13.06 13.46 9.85
N GLU A 241 12.10 13.23 10.75
CA GLU A 241 11.83 11.89 11.29
C GLU A 241 11.26 10.93 10.24
N GLN A 242 10.41 11.40 9.32
CA GLN A 242 9.85 10.59 8.24
C GLN A 242 10.89 10.31 7.14
N VAL A 243 11.81 11.25 6.90
CA VAL A 243 12.94 11.10 5.96
C VAL A 243 14.00 10.13 6.51
N ALA A 244 14.07 9.92 7.83
CA ALA A 244 15.05 9.03 8.46
C ALA A 244 14.90 7.55 8.03
N GLY A 245 13.84 7.20 7.30
CA GLY A 245 13.55 5.87 6.82
C GLY A 245 12.55 5.14 7.72
N VAL A 246 12.18 3.92 7.32
CA VAL A 246 11.24 3.09 8.09
C VAL A 246 11.96 2.59 9.35
N LYS A 247 11.48 2.99 10.52
CA LYS A 247 12.03 2.53 11.81
C LYS A 247 11.66 1.07 12.01
N TRP A 248 12.59 0.26 12.49
CA TRP A 248 12.27 -1.12 12.84
C TRP A 248 11.45 -1.19 14.12
N ALA A 249 10.33 -1.90 14.13
CA ALA A 249 9.50 -2.04 15.33
C ALA A 249 10.14 -3.04 16.32
N ARG A 250 10.69 -4.14 15.81
CA ARG A 250 11.34 -5.21 16.57
C ARG A 250 12.79 -4.90 16.97
N PHE A 251 13.41 -3.86 16.40
CA PHE A 251 14.83 -3.55 16.62
C PHE A 251 15.12 -2.09 17.03
N PRO A 252 14.78 -1.67 18.27
CA PRO A 252 15.01 -0.30 18.74
C PRO A 252 16.48 0.13 18.71
N GLU A 253 17.41 -0.76 19.05
CA GLU A 253 18.85 -0.44 19.03
C GLU A 253 19.38 -0.18 17.61
N LEU A 254 18.86 -0.88 16.60
CA LEU A 254 19.21 -0.59 15.20
C LEU A 254 18.71 0.80 14.80
N ASN A 255 17.54 1.23 15.28
CA ASN A 255 17.08 2.59 15.06
C ASN A 255 17.99 3.63 15.72
N ARG A 256 18.56 3.33 16.89
CA ARG A 256 19.49 4.24 17.57
C ARG A 256 20.76 4.45 16.74
N LEU A 257 21.30 3.37 16.16
CA LEU A 257 22.55 3.34 15.40
C LEU A 257 22.37 3.79 13.94
N LEU A 258 21.46 3.15 13.20
CA LEU A 258 21.28 3.30 11.76
C LEU A 258 20.19 4.30 11.37
N LYS A 259 19.39 4.75 12.34
CA LYS A 259 18.28 5.70 12.17
C LYS A 259 17.11 5.19 11.32
N GLY A 260 17.05 3.90 10.97
CA GLY A 260 15.95 3.30 10.19
C GLY A 260 16.39 2.84 8.81
N HIS A 261 15.51 2.11 8.12
CA HIS A 261 15.73 1.63 6.75
C HIS A 261 15.46 2.74 5.73
N ARG A 262 16.50 3.23 5.04
CA ARG A 262 16.38 4.25 4.00
C ARG A 262 16.51 3.64 2.61
N ARG A 263 15.67 4.12 1.69
CA ARG A 263 15.68 3.69 0.29
C ARG A 263 16.92 4.21 -0.41
N GLY A 264 17.47 3.40 -1.32
CA GLY A 264 18.67 3.75 -2.10
C GLY A 264 19.99 3.41 -1.40
N GLU A 265 19.96 2.93 -0.15
CA GLU A 265 21.14 2.43 0.53
C GLU A 265 21.42 0.96 0.17
N LEU A 266 22.70 0.59 0.12
CA LEU A 266 23.16 -0.79 0.03
C LEU A 266 23.72 -1.19 1.40
N THR A 267 23.02 -2.10 2.07
CA THR A 267 23.48 -2.66 3.36
C THR A 267 24.13 -4.02 3.13
N ILE A 268 25.38 -4.18 3.57
CA ILE A 268 26.10 -5.45 3.53
C ILE A 268 26.08 -6.08 4.92
N PHE A 269 25.46 -7.25 5.04
CA PHE A 269 25.45 -8.02 6.28
C PHE A 269 26.39 -9.22 6.16
N THR A 270 27.39 -9.30 7.03
CA THR A 270 28.46 -10.31 6.97
C THR A 270 28.74 -10.93 8.33
N GLY A 271 29.32 -12.13 8.32
CA GLY A 271 29.59 -12.94 9.51
C GLY A 271 29.84 -14.41 9.15
N PRO A 272 30.41 -15.21 10.07
CA PRO A 272 30.75 -16.60 9.79
C PRO A 272 29.52 -17.46 9.46
N THR A 273 29.71 -18.58 8.78
CA THR A 273 28.63 -19.55 8.50
C THR A 273 28.03 -20.05 9.81
N GLY A 274 26.70 -20.19 9.86
CA GLY A 274 26.00 -20.63 11.07
C GLY A 274 25.81 -19.57 12.17
N SER A 275 26.29 -18.33 11.98
CA SER A 275 26.09 -17.24 12.95
C SER A 275 24.67 -16.66 13.01
N GLY A 276 23.74 -17.19 12.22
CA GLY A 276 22.34 -16.72 12.19
C GLY A 276 22.06 -15.56 11.24
N LYS A 277 22.92 -15.29 10.24
CA LYS A 277 22.73 -14.19 9.27
C LYS A 277 21.37 -14.21 8.58
N THR A 278 21.05 -15.32 7.93
CA THR A 278 19.78 -15.50 7.22
C THR A 278 18.60 -15.38 8.19
N THR A 279 18.72 -15.94 9.39
CA THR A 279 17.70 -15.83 10.45
C THR A 279 17.46 -14.37 10.85
N PHE A 280 18.51 -13.59 11.06
CA PHE A 280 18.41 -12.17 11.39
C PHE A 280 17.82 -11.35 10.25
N ILE A 281 18.32 -11.53 9.02
CA ILE A 281 17.82 -10.78 7.85
C ILE A 281 16.37 -11.14 7.53
N SER A 282 15.98 -12.40 7.75
CA SER A 282 14.59 -12.88 7.67
C SER A 282 13.67 -12.11 8.62
N GLU A 283 14.06 -12.01 9.89
CA GLU A 283 13.33 -11.24 10.91
C GLU A 283 13.28 -9.73 10.57
N TYR A 284 14.41 -9.16 10.16
CA TYR A 284 14.55 -7.77 9.73
C TYR A 284 13.61 -7.46 8.55
N ALA A 285 13.55 -8.34 7.56
CA ALA A 285 12.70 -8.16 6.39
C ALA A 285 11.20 -8.27 6.76
N LEU A 286 10.85 -9.20 7.66
CA LEU A 286 9.48 -9.34 8.15
C LEU A 286 9.00 -8.09 8.87
N ASP A 287 9.83 -7.51 9.73
CA ASP A 287 9.51 -6.26 10.42
C ASP A 287 9.16 -5.13 9.43
N LEU A 288 9.92 -5.00 8.35
CA LEU A 288 9.63 -4.04 7.28
C LEU A 288 8.35 -4.41 6.49
N CYS A 289 8.15 -5.68 6.17
CA CYS A 289 6.95 -6.17 5.48
C CYS A 289 5.67 -5.89 6.27
N THR A 290 5.67 -6.15 7.59
CA THR A 290 4.52 -5.89 8.46
C THR A 290 4.17 -4.39 8.50
N GLN A 291 5.16 -3.52 8.27
CA GLN A 291 4.97 -2.06 8.14
C GLN A 291 4.63 -1.61 6.69
N GLY A 292 4.33 -2.56 5.80
CA GLY A 292 3.89 -2.31 4.42
C GLY A 292 5.03 -2.07 3.41
N VAL A 293 6.28 -2.37 3.76
CA VAL A 293 7.42 -2.26 2.81
C VAL A 293 7.43 -3.46 1.86
N CYS A 294 7.16 -3.23 0.58
CA CYS A 294 7.20 -4.25 -0.46
C CYS A 294 8.62 -4.83 -0.60
N THR A 295 8.80 -6.07 -0.17
CA THR A 295 10.11 -6.73 -0.06
C THR A 295 10.22 -7.92 -1.01
N LEU A 296 11.36 -8.04 -1.67
CA LEU A 296 11.72 -9.18 -2.53
C LEU A 296 12.92 -9.93 -1.94
N TRP A 297 12.79 -11.24 -1.80
CA TRP A 297 13.86 -12.14 -1.38
C TRP A 297 14.45 -12.92 -2.54
N GLY A 298 15.74 -12.74 -2.79
CA GLY A 298 16.56 -13.61 -3.63
C GLY A 298 17.37 -14.57 -2.76
N SER A 299 16.82 -15.76 -2.52
CA SER A 299 17.47 -16.79 -1.70
C SER A 299 18.18 -17.82 -2.59
N PHE A 300 19.50 -17.69 -2.72
CA PHE A 300 20.34 -18.55 -3.55
C PHE A 300 20.95 -19.73 -2.78
N GLU A 301 21.07 -19.62 -1.45
CA GLU A 301 21.66 -20.67 -0.60
C GLU A 301 20.62 -21.65 -0.04
N ILE A 302 19.45 -21.14 0.37
CA ILE A 302 18.35 -21.96 0.90
C ILE A 302 17.15 -21.92 -0.04
N SER A 303 16.39 -23.02 -0.09
CA SER A 303 15.16 -23.06 -0.90
C SER A 303 14.07 -22.14 -0.32
N ASN A 304 13.22 -21.61 -1.20
CA ASN A 304 12.10 -20.74 -0.80
C ASN A 304 11.17 -21.39 0.21
N ILE A 305 10.93 -22.71 0.12
CA ILE A 305 10.10 -23.44 1.08
C ILE A 305 10.73 -23.38 2.49
N ARG A 306 12.05 -23.57 2.58
CA ARG A 306 12.76 -23.52 3.87
C ARG A 306 12.80 -22.11 4.43
N LEU A 307 13.06 -21.11 3.59
CA LEU A 307 13.03 -19.71 3.98
C LEU A 307 11.63 -19.29 4.46
N ALA A 308 10.58 -19.60 3.68
CA ALA A 308 9.19 -19.29 4.03
C ALA A 308 8.78 -19.97 5.34
N LYS A 309 9.20 -21.22 5.59
CA LYS A 309 8.98 -21.88 6.89
C LYS A 309 9.61 -21.10 8.05
N ILE A 310 10.86 -20.66 7.90
CA ILE A 310 11.57 -19.86 8.92
C ILE A 310 10.83 -18.54 9.14
N MET A 311 10.50 -17.83 8.07
CA MET A 311 9.81 -16.54 8.11
C MET A 311 8.41 -16.67 8.73
N LEU A 312 7.64 -17.69 8.37
CA LEU A 312 6.30 -17.93 8.91
C LEU A 312 6.35 -18.21 10.43
N THR A 313 7.33 -19.00 10.86
CA THR A 313 7.55 -19.29 12.30
C THR A 313 7.94 -18.03 13.06
N GLN A 314 8.82 -17.20 12.49
CA GLN A 314 9.22 -15.89 13.02
C GLN A 314 8.07 -14.88 13.07
N PHE A 315 7.21 -14.89 12.06
CA PHE A 315 6.03 -14.04 11.98
C PHE A 315 4.99 -14.43 13.04
N ALA A 316 4.74 -15.73 13.21
CA ALA A 316 3.84 -16.27 14.23
C ALA A 316 4.39 -16.15 15.65
N THR A 317 5.69 -15.91 15.82
CA THR A 317 6.39 -15.82 17.12
C THR A 317 6.24 -17.08 17.99
N GLN A 318 5.92 -18.22 17.38
CA GLN A 318 5.66 -19.50 18.05
C GLN A 318 6.11 -20.67 17.18
N ARG A 319 6.29 -21.84 17.80
CA ARG A 319 6.71 -23.06 17.10
C ARG A 319 5.52 -23.73 16.44
N LEU A 320 5.23 -23.33 15.20
CA LEU A 320 4.09 -23.88 14.43
C LEU A 320 4.14 -25.40 14.22
N GLU A 321 5.34 -26.00 14.29
CA GLU A 321 5.53 -27.46 14.25
C GLU A 321 4.80 -28.18 15.40
N GLU A 322 4.63 -27.51 16.53
CA GLU A 322 3.97 -28.03 17.75
C GLU A 322 2.48 -27.64 17.81
N GLN A 323 2.01 -26.75 16.93
CA GLN A 323 0.65 -26.18 16.91
C GLN A 323 0.11 -26.10 15.48
N LEU A 324 0.11 -27.24 14.79
CA LEU A 324 -0.28 -27.31 13.38
C LEU A 324 -1.73 -26.88 13.14
N GLU A 325 -2.62 -26.96 14.14
CA GLU A 325 -3.99 -26.45 14.02
C GLU A 325 -4.07 -24.94 13.72
N GLN A 326 -3.04 -24.15 14.05
CA GLN A 326 -2.98 -22.71 13.77
C GLN A 326 -2.28 -22.38 12.45
N TYR A 327 -1.77 -23.38 11.72
CA TYR A 327 -0.99 -23.16 10.50
C TYR A 327 -1.76 -22.32 9.48
N ASP A 328 -3.01 -22.68 9.19
CA ASP A 328 -3.81 -22.00 8.18
C ASP A 328 -4.01 -20.52 8.56
N GLU A 329 -4.38 -20.21 9.81
CA GLU A 329 -4.55 -18.83 10.29
C GLU A 329 -3.29 -17.98 10.10
N TRP A 330 -2.11 -18.53 10.45
CA TRP A 330 -0.85 -17.80 10.32
C TRP A 330 -0.38 -17.70 8.87
N ALA A 331 -0.55 -18.76 8.07
CA ALA A 331 -0.25 -18.76 6.65
C ALA A 331 -1.08 -17.71 5.92
N ASP A 332 -2.36 -17.58 6.29
CA ASP A 332 -3.28 -16.59 5.76
C ASP A 332 -2.82 -15.16 6.02
N ARG A 333 -2.45 -14.86 7.27
CA ARG A 333 -1.91 -13.55 7.64
C ARG A 333 -0.56 -13.27 6.99
N PHE A 334 0.25 -14.31 6.80
CA PHE A 334 1.55 -14.20 6.15
C PHE A 334 1.41 -13.89 4.65
N GLU A 335 0.38 -14.42 4.01
CA GLU A 335 0.06 -14.16 2.60
C GLU A 335 -0.33 -12.69 2.33
N ASP A 336 -0.91 -12.01 3.32
CA ASP A 336 -1.26 -10.59 3.23
C ASP A 336 -0.02 -9.65 3.24
N LEU A 337 1.15 -10.15 3.63
CA LEU A 337 2.39 -9.37 3.61
C LEU A 337 2.81 -9.05 2.17
N PRO A 338 3.36 -7.84 1.90
CA PRO A 338 3.89 -7.49 0.60
C PRO A 338 5.29 -8.10 0.41
N LEU A 339 5.38 -9.43 0.51
CA LEU A 339 6.60 -10.23 0.47
C LEU A 339 6.60 -11.13 -0.77
N TYR A 340 7.69 -11.08 -1.53
CA TYR A 340 7.86 -11.82 -2.77
C TYR A 340 9.18 -12.59 -2.76
N PHE A 341 9.24 -13.71 -3.47
CA PHE A 341 10.44 -14.54 -3.57
C PHE A 341 10.87 -14.70 -5.03
N MET A 342 12.16 -14.55 -5.31
CA MET A 342 12.73 -14.99 -6.57
C MET A 342 12.79 -16.51 -6.61
N THR A 343 12.63 -17.11 -7.79
CA THR A 343 12.67 -18.57 -7.97
C THR A 343 14.09 -19.11 -8.18
N PHE A 344 15.11 -18.30 -7.89
CA PHE A 344 16.50 -18.70 -8.06
C PHE A 344 16.95 -19.64 -6.93
N HIS A 345 17.83 -20.58 -7.29
CA HIS A 345 18.52 -21.43 -6.33
C HIS A 345 19.88 -21.80 -6.93
N GLY A 346 20.93 -21.80 -6.10
CA GLY A 346 22.30 -22.02 -6.57
C GLY A 346 22.83 -20.87 -7.43
N GLN A 347 23.84 -21.16 -8.25
CA GLN A 347 24.52 -20.14 -9.05
C GLN A 347 23.61 -19.56 -10.14
N GLN A 348 23.62 -18.22 -10.27
CA GLN A 348 22.84 -17.50 -11.28
C GLN A 348 23.65 -16.34 -11.86
N ASN A 349 23.36 -16.00 -13.12
CA ASN A 349 23.98 -14.86 -13.79
C ASN A 349 23.46 -13.54 -13.17
N ILE A 350 24.38 -12.63 -12.82
CA ILE A 350 24.04 -11.32 -12.24
C ILE A 350 23.06 -10.52 -13.09
N LYS A 351 23.17 -10.56 -14.42
CA LYS A 351 22.27 -9.87 -15.34
C LYS A 351 20.84 -10.39 -15.21
N THR A 352 20.67 -11.71 -15.17
CA THR A 352 19.35 -12.34 -14.98
C THR A 352 18.74 -11.95 -13.63
N VAL A 353 19.55 -11.88 -12.57
CA VAL A 353 19.08 -11.44 -11.25
C VAL A 353 18.68 -9.96 -11.30
N VAL A 354 19.48 -9.10 -11.93
CA VAL A 354 19.17 -7.67 -12.09
C VAL A 354 17.91 -7.43 -12.91
N ASP A 355 17.75 -8.12 -14.04
CA ASP A 355 16.54 -8.01 -14.87
C ASP A 355 15.29 -8.47 -14.09
N THR A 356 15.43 -9.52 -13.28
CA THR A 356 14.36 -9.99 -12.38
C THR A 356 14.02 -8.97 -11.29
N MET A 357 15.03 -8.33 -10.69
CA MET A 357 14.82 -7.23 -9.74
C MET A 357 14.07 -6.08 -10.40
N GLN A 358 14.49 -5.65 -11.58
CA GLN A 358 13.83 -4.56 -12.33
C GLN A 358 12.38 -4.89 -12.67
N HIS A 359 12.13 -6.11 -13.15
CA HIS A 359 10.79 -6.60 -13.42
C HIS A 359 9.93 -6.63 -12.15
N ALA A 360 10.48 -7.09 -11.02
CA ALA A 360 9.76 -7.13 -9.76
C ALA A 360 9.45 -5.73 -9.21
N VAL A 361 10.39 -4.78 -9.29
CA VAL A 361 10.17 -3.36 -8.96
C VAL A 361 9.03 -2.80 -9.82
N TYR A 362 9.01 -3.10 -11.11
CA TYR A 362 7.94 -2.65 -12.00
C TYR A 362 6.57 -3.31 -11.68
N MET A 363 6.53 -4.63 -11.55
CA MET A 363 5.28 -5.39 -11.40
C MET A 363 4.67 -5.28 -10.00
N TYR A 364 5.50 -5.28 -8.96
CA TYR A 364 5.09 -5.44 -7.57
C TYR A 364 5.45 -4.23 -6.69
N ASP A 365 5.97 -3.15 -7.27
CA ASP A 365 6.40 -1.94 -6.54
C ASP A 365 7.41 -2.27 -5.42
N ILE A 366 8.30 -3.23 -5.65
CA ILE A 366 9.34 -3.60 -4.69
C ILE A 366 10.18 -2.38 -4.33
N THR A 367 10.35 -2.16 -3.02
CA THR A 367 11.13 -1.05 -2.47
C THR A 367 12.30 -1.50 -1.60
N HIS A 368 12.31 -2.76 -1.20
CA HIS A 368 13.37 -3.41 -0.43
C HIS A 368 13.71 -4.76 -1.08
N VAL A 369 14.99 -5.03 -1.31
CA VAL A 369 15.46 -6.30 -1.90
C VAL A 369 16.51 -6.90 -0.99
N VAL A 370 16.31 -8.17 -0.63
CA VAL A 370 17.28 -8.99 0.09
C VAL A 370 17.90 -9.99 -0.87
N ILE A 371 19.22 -10.08 -0.86
CA ILE A 371 19.99 -11.04 -1.65
C ILE A 371 20.82 -11.89 -0.68
N ASP A 372 20.50 -13.18 -0.59
CA ASP A 372 21.19 -14.13 0.29
C ASP A 372 21.45 -15.45 -0.46
N ASN A 373 22.65 -15.78 -0.91
CA ASN A 373 23.95 -15.22 -0.59
C ASN A 373 24.64 -14.71 -1.87
N LEU A 374 25.26 -13.52 -1.80
CA LEU A 374 25.92 -12.84 -2.92
C LEU A 374 26.94 -13.72 -3.67
N GLN A 375 27.58 -14.67 -2.98
CA GLN A 375 28.55 -15.60 -3.59
C GLN A 375 27.99 -16.38 -4.80
N PHE A 376 26.69 -16.68 -4.80
CA PHE A 376 26.05 -17.42 -5.89
C PHE A 376 25.75 -16.57 -7.11
N MET A 377 25.82 -15.24 -6.99
CA MET A 377 25.65 -14.30 -8.11
C MET A 377 26.96 -13.98 -8.83
N MET A 378 28.11 -14.27 -8.21
CA MET A 378 29.44 -13.97 -8.75
C MET A 378 30.03 -15.13 -9.58
N GLY A 379 29.18 -15.97 -10.19
CA GLY A 379 29.65 -17.14 -10.97
C GLY A 379 30.80 -16.75 -11.91
N HIS A 380 31.89 -17.53 -11.91
CA HIS A 380 33.19 -17.32 -12.58
C HIS A 380 33.18 -16.41 -13.83
N GLU A 381 32.99 -15.11 -13.65
CA GLU A 381 33.59 -14.14 -14.52
C GLU A 381 35.06 -14.18 -14.10
N GLN A 382 35.88 -14.84 -14.93
CA GLN A 382 37.31 -14.63 -14.90
C GLN A 382 37.51 -13.11 -14.91
N LEU A 383 37.84 -12.55 -13.74
CA LEU A 383 38.63 -11.35 -13.65
C LEU A 383 39.92 -11.71 -14.39
N SER A 384 39.94 -11.53 -15.70
CA SER A 384 41.18 -11.26 -16.41
C SER A 384 41.67 -9.94 -15.80
N ALA A 385 42.40 -10.09 -14.70
CA ALA A 385 43.32 -9.08 -14.25
C ALA A 385 44.37 -8.96 -15.36
N ASP A 386 44.02 -8.18 -16.39
CA ASP A 386 45.02 -7.64 -17.29
C ASP A 386 45.85 -6.66 -16.48
N ARG A 387 47.14 -6.99 -16.43
CA ARG A 387 48.24 -6.31 -15.74
C ARG A 387 48.49 -4.92 -16.27
#